data_AF-A0A1D1Y1B4-F1
#
_entry.id   AF-A0A1D1Y1B4-F1
#
_cell.length_a   1.000
_cell.length_b   1.000
_cell.length_c   1.000
_cell.angle_alpha   90.00
_cell.angle_beta   90.00
_cell.angle_gamma   90.00
#
_symmetry.space_group_name_H-M   'P 1'
#
loop_
_entity.id
_entity.type
_entity.pdbx_description
1 polymer ?
#
loop_
_entity_poly.entity_id
_entity_poly.type
_entity_poly.pdbx_seq_one_letter_code
_entity_poly.pdbx_strand_id
1 'polypeptide(L)'
;RSRDVCVGMEAEAKVRVDCLNEKVSWELFCSKVGDAVDLNKNQFIRPLAESIVSKCGGVPLALITAGVAMSGETSIHEWDKAVLKLNRSPHQFIGMEKDVFSVLKLSFDRLPDEWTRECLLYCSLFPEDHDINIGKLVELWVGEG
;
A
#
# COMPACT_ATOMS: atom_id res chain seq x y z
N ARG A 1 -6.39 -10.83 2.52
CA ARG A 1 -7.79 -10.63 2.06
C ARG A 1 -8.71 -10.78 3.27
N SER A 2 -9.82 -10.02 3.33
CA SER A 2 -10.78 -10.10 4.45
C SER A 2 -11.31 -11.53 4.63
N ARG A 3 -11.40 -11.96 5.90
CA ARG A 3 -11.87 -13.29 6.31
C ARG A 3 -13.28 -13.58 5.81
N ASP A 4 -14.11 -12.55 5.72
CA ASP A 4 -15.52 -12.67 5.30
C ASP A 4 -15.65 -12.95 3.80
N VAL A 5 -14.71 -12.43 3.00
CA VAL A 5 -14.66 -12.71 1.55
C VAL A 5 -14.31 -14.17 1.31
N CYS A 6 -13.35 -14.73 2.07
CA CYS A 6 -12.99 -16.14 1.94
C CYS A 6 -14.12 -17.07 2.38
N VAL A 7 -14.92 -16.66 3.38
CA VAL A 7 -16.11 -17.40 3.82
C VAL A 7 -17.23 -17.35 2.77
N GLY A 8 -17.49 -16.18 2.17
CA GLY A 8 -18.49 -16.05 1.11
C GLY A 8 -18.10 -16.73 -0.21
N MET A 9 -16.82 -17.03 -0.42
CA MET A 9 -16.31 -17.76 -1.59
C MET A 9 -16.23 -19.29 -1.35
N GLU A 10 -16.69 -19.79 -0.20
CA GLU A 10 -16.57 -21.20 0.20
C GLU A 10 -15.14 -21.76 0.07
N ALA A 11 -14.14 -20.92 0.32
CA ALA A 11 -12.75 -21.33 0.13
C ALA A 11 -12.37 -22.47 1.11
N GLU A 12 -11.94 -23.62 0.58
CA GLU A 12 -11.52 -24.80 1.35
C GLU A 12 -10.39 -24.50 2.35
N ALA A 13 -9.51 -23.54 2.02
CA ALA A 13 -8.41 -23.14 2.87
C ALA A 13 -8.32 -21.62 3.00
N LYS A 14 -8.15 -21.15 4.24
CA LYS A 14 -7.93 -19.73 4.54
C LYS A 14 -6.43 -19.46 4.55
N VAL A 15 -5.92 -18.89 3.46
CA VAL A 15 -4.52 -18.48 3.36
C VAL A 15 -4.40 -16.98 3.68
N ARG A 16 -3.62 -16.67 4.72
CA ARG A 16 -3.18 -15.30 4.98
C ARG A 16 -2.07 -14.98 3.98
N VAL A 17 -2.29 -13.94 3.17
CA VAL A 17 -1.24 -13.40 2.30
C VAL A 17 -0.53 -12.32 3.11
N ASP A 18 0.68 -12.62 3.55
CA ASP A 18 1.56 -11.65 4.20
C ASP A 18 2.17 -10.69 3.17
N CYS A 19 2.70 -9.57 3.65
CA CYS A 19 3.45 -8.66 2.79
C CYS A 19 4.66 -9.38 2.20
N LEU A 20 4.95 -9.07 0.94
CA LEU A 20 6.09 -9.61 0.23
C LEU A 20 7.39 -9.03 0.82
N ASN A 21 8.44 -9.85 0.88
CA ASN A 21 9.77 -9.33 1.18
C ASN A 21 10.27 -8.40 0.07
N GLU A 22 11.32 -7.64 0.33
CA GLU A 22 11.85 -6.64 -0.61
C GLU A 22 12.20 -7.23 -1.98
N LYS A 23 12.85 -8.40 -2.00
CA LYS A 23 13.25 -9.06 -3.25
C LYS A 23 12.03 -9.43 -4.10
N VAL A 24 11.05 -10.10 -3.50
CA VAL A 24 9.84 -10.53 -4.22
C VAL A 24 8.99 -9.32 -4.60
N SER A 25 8.99 -8.26 -3.79
CA SER A 25 8.32 -6.99 -4.11
C SER A 25 8.93 -6.33 -5.34
N TRP A 26 10.26 -6.26 -5.39
CA TRP A 26 11.01 -5.73 -6.54
C TRP A 26 10.72 -6.53 -7.82
N GLU A 27 10.81 -7.86 -7.74
CA GLU A 27 10.53 -8.76 -8.86
C GLU A 27 9.09 -8.60 -9.37
N LEU A 28 8.12 -8.54 -8.46
CA LEU A 28 6.71 -8.32 -8.82
C LEU A 28 6.53 -6.96 -9.52
N PHE A 29 7.10 -5.89 -8.97
CA PHE A 29 7.01 -4.55 -9.57
C PHE A 29 7.63 -4.53 -10.98
N CYS A 30 8.85 -5.04 -11.13
CA CYS A 30 9.53 -5.10 -12.42
C CYS A 30 8.70 -5.86 -13.47
N SER A 31 8.07 -6.97 -13.07
CA SER A 31 7.22 -7.76 -13.96
C SER A 31 5.99 -6.99 -14.48
N LYS A 32 5.56 -5.94 -13.77
CA LYS A 32 4.40 -5.11 -14.14
C LYS A 32 4.75 -3.86 -14.91
N VAL A 33 5.97 -3.33 -14.74
CA VAL A 33 6.51 -2.22 -15.56
C VAL A 33 6.82 -2.71 -16.98
N GLY A 34 7.27 -3.96 -17.12
CA GLY A 34 7.64 -4.54 -18.41
C GLY A 34 9.01 -4.09 -18.91
N ASP A 35 9.30 -4.36 -20.19
CA ASP A 35 10.67 -4.33 -20.72
C ASP A 35 11.06 -3.02 -21.43
N ALA A 36 10.20 -2.00 -21.39
CA ALA A 36 10.49 -0.70 -22.02
C ALA A 36 11.71 0.01 -21.40
N VAL A 37 12.01 -0.28 -20.14
CA VAL A 37 13.22 0.17 -19.43
C VAL A 37 13.79 -1.01 -18.66
N ASP A 38 15.09 -1.29 -18.85
CA ASP A 38 15.81 -2.21 -17.97
C ASP A 38 16.09 -1.53 -16.63
N LEU A 39 15.18 -1.70 -15.67
CA LEU A 39 15.27 -1.11 -14.32
C LEU A 39 16.53 -1.54 -13.57
N ASN A 40 17.17 -2.66 -13.93
CA ASN A 40 18.39 -3.11 -13.26
C ASN A 40 19.63 -2.39 -13.81
N LYS A 41 19.59 -1.94 -15.07
CA LYS A 41 20.71 -1.25 -15.75
C LYS A 41 20.58 0.27 -15.78
N ASN A 42 19.36 0.82 -15.75
CA ASN A 42 19.17 2.26 -15.82
C ASN A 42 19.47 2.92 -14.46
N GLN A 43 20.68 3.46 -14.32
CA GLN A 43 21.17 4.09 -13.09
C GLN A 43 20.35 5.29 -12.60
N PHE A 44 19.57 5.94 -13.48
CA PHE A 44 18.77 7.11 -13.11
C PHE A 44 17.36 6.74 -12.69
N ILE A 45 16.76 5.74 -13.34
CA ILE A 45 15.39 5.29 -13.04
C ILE A 45 15.38 4.29 -11.88
N ARG A 46 16.41 3.46 -11.73
CA ARG A 46 16.46 2.43 -10.69
C ARG A 46 16.22 2.98 -9.27
N PRO A 47 16.88 4.05 -8.82
CA PRO A 47 16.65 4.55 -7.46
C PRO A 47 15.22 5.08 -7.26
N LEU A 48 14.61 5.64 -8.31
CA LEU A 48 13.23 6.12 -8.28
C LEU A 48 12.26 4.92 -8.19
N ALA A 49 12.48 3.89 -8.98
CA ALA A 49 11.71 2.65 -8.94
C ALA A 49 11.83 1.96 -7.56
N GLU A 50 13.03 1.87 -6.99
CA GLU A 50 13.25 1.30 -5.66
C GLU A 50 12.51 2.10 -4.58
N SER A 51 12.47 3.44 -4.70
CA SER A 51 11.68 4.31 -3.82
C SER A 51 10.17 4.02 -3.91
N ILE A 52 9.64 3.84 -5.13
CA ILE A 52 8.23 3.47 -5.34
C ILE A 52 7.93 2.11 -4.69
N VAL A 53 8.78 1.11 -4.91
CA VAL A 53 8.61 -0.24 -4.34
C VAL A 53 8.65 -0.22 -2.81
N SER A 54 9.60 0.52 -2.24
CA SER A 54 9.72 0.70 -0.79
C SER A 54 8.45 1.32 -0.21
N LYS A 55 7.92 2.39 -0.84
CA LYS A 55 6.67 3.03 -0.41
C LYS A 55 5.42 2.14 -0.56
N CYS A 56 5.46 1.11 -1.39
CA CYS A 56 4.36 0.13 -1.48
C CYS A 56 4.34 -0.88 -0.32
N GLY A 57 5.37 -0.92 0.54
CA GLY A 57 5.35 -1.68 1.80
C GLY A 57 5.13 -3.19 1.64
N GLY A 58 5.51 -3.77 0.50
CA GLY A 58 5.30 -5.19 0.21
C GLY A 58 3.84 -5.59 -0.04
N VAL A 59 2.91 -4.63 -0.17
CA VAL A 59 1.50 -4.90 -0.47
C VAL A 59 1.36 -5.27 -1.95
N PRO A 60 0.99 -6.52 -2.30
CA PRO A 60 0.99 -6.97 -3.69
C PRO A 60 0.13 -6.11 -4.63
N LEU A 61 -1.04 -5.68 -4.15
CA LEU A 61 -1.95 -4.86 -4.96
C LEU A 61 -1.34 -3.48 -5.25
N ALA A 62 -0.73 -2.83 -4.25
CA ALA A 62 -0.07 -1.54 -4.44
C ALA A 62 1.10 -1.64 -5.43
N LEU A 63 1.93 -2.70 -5.31
CA LEU A 63 3.04 -2.97 -6.23
C LEU A 63 2.57 -3.19 -7.65
N ILE A 64 1.50 -3.97 -7.84
CA ILE A 64 0.94 -4.25 -9.17
C ILE A 64 0.39 -2.97 -9.79
N THR A 65 -0.43 -2.23 -9.03
CA THR A 65 -1.00 -0.97 -9.50
C THR A 65 0.09 0.05 -9.84
N ALA A 66 1.12 0.17 -9.01
CA ALA A 66 2.25 1.06 -9.27
C ALA A 66 3.05 0.64 -10.51
N GLY A 67 3.37 -0.65 -10.65
CA GLY A 67 4.10 -1.14 -11.81
C GLY A 67 3.34 -0.96 -13.12
N VAL A 68 2.03 -1.24 -13.12
CA VAL A 68 1.16 -1.02 -14.29
C VAL A 68 1.08 0.46 -14.65
N ALA A 69 0.99 1.37 -13.66
CA ALA A 69 0.97 2.81 -13.90
C ALA A 69 2.28 3.33 -14.53
N MET A 70 3.41 2.68 -14.26
CA MET A 70 4.71 3.02 -14.83
C MET A 70 5.06 2.20 -16.08
N SER A 71 4.15 1.34 -16.54
CA SER A 71 4.38 0.47 -17.69
C SER A 71 4.63 1.28 -18.97
N GLY A 72 5.74 0.99 -19.64
CA GLY A 72 6.13 1.68 -20.88
C GLY A 72 6.78 3.05 -20.67
N GLU A 73 6.90 3.55 -19.44
CA GLU A 73 7.46 4.88 -19.18
C GLU A 73 8.99 4.86 -19.17
N THR A 74 9.59 5.72 -20.01
CA THR A 74 11.04 5.84 -20.19
C THR A 74 11.61 7.17 -19.66
N SER A 75 10.74 8.13 -19.36
CA SER A 75 11.10 9.47 -18.93
C SER A 75 11.41 9.54 -17.45
N ILE A 76 12.67 9.83 -17.11
CA ILE A 76 13.12 10.06 -15.72
C ILE A 76 12.23 11.09 -15.00
N HIS A 77 11.73 12.10 -15.71
CA HIS A 77 10.86 13.12 -15.13
C HIS A 77 9.52 12.56 -14.64
N GLU A 78 8.91 11.64 -15.38
CA GLU A 78 7.65 11.02 -14.94
C GLU A 78 7.88 10.05 -13.77
N TRP A 79 9.03 9.36 -13.73
CA TRP A 79 9.44 8.56 -12.56
C TRP A 79 9.64 9.42 -11.31
N ASP A 80 10.28 10.59 -11.43
CA ASP A 80 10.48 11.52 -10.30
C ASP A 80 9.14 12.07 -9.80
N LYS A 81 8.28 12.50 -10.73
CA LYS A 81 6.92 12.96 -10.44
C LYS A 81 6.06 11.88 -9.79
N ALA A 82 6.22 10.61 -10.18
CA ALA A 82 5.58 9.47 -9.54
C ALA A 82 6.00 9.35 -8.06
N VAL A 83 7.30 9.43 -7.77
CA VAL A 83 7.83 9.43 -6.40
C VAL A 83 7.29 10.61 -5.59
N LEU A 84 7.29 11.82 -6.16
CA LEU A 84 6.75 13.02 -5.51
C LEU A 84 5.26 12.89 -5.19
N LYS A 85 4.47 12.32 -6.10
CA LYS A 85 3.05 12.05 -5.87
C LYS A 85 2.86 11.02 -4.75
N LEU A 86 3.62 9.94 -4.76
CA LEU A 86 3.56 8.92 -3.70
C LEU A 86 3.92 9.49 -2.33
N ASN A 87 4.91 10.39 -2.26
CA ASN A 87 5.32 11.00 -1.00
C ASN A 87 4.31 12.01 -0.45
N ARG A 88 3.63 12.76 -1.33
CA ARG A 88 2.69 13.82 -0.90
C ARG A 88 1.27 13.33 -0.73
N SER A 89 0.83 12.47 -1.62
CA SER A 89 -0.57 12.04 -1.73
C SER A 89 -0.64 10.65 -2.35
N PRO A 90 -0.24 9.59 -1.63
CA PRO A 90 -0.20 8.23 -2.17
C PRO A 90 -1.57 7.78 -2.71
N HIS A 91 -2.65 8.22 -2.08
CA HIS A 91 -4.02 7.97 -2.53
C HIS A 91 -4.33 8.55 -3.92
N GLN A 92 -3.61 9.57 -4.39
CA GLN A 92 -3.78 10.17 -5.73
C GLN A 92 -2.86 9.55 -6.79
N PHE A 93 -2.01 8.60 -6.41
CA PHE A 93 -1.21 7.88 -7.38
C PHE A 93 -2.14 7.08 -8.31
N ILE A 94 -1.81 7.05 -9.60
CA ILE A 94 -2.69 6.46 -10.64
C ILE A 94 -3.02 5.01 -10.25
N GLY A 95 -4.31 4.73 -10.16
CA GLY A 95 -4.84 3.42 -9.76
C GLY A 95 -4.88 3.17 -8.24
N MET A 96 -4.05 3.82 -7.41
CA MET A 96 -4.10 3.60 -5.95
C MET A 96 -5.43 4.03 -5.32
N GLU A 97 -6.02 5.14 -5.78
CA GLU A 97 -7.33 5.60 -5.30
C GLU A 97 -8.42 4.54 -5.51
N LYS A 98 -8.49 4.00 -6.73
CA LYS A 98 -9.54 3.07 -7.16
C LYS A 98 -9.29 1.66 -6.64
N ASP A 99 -8.06 1.18 -6.70
CA ASP A 99 -7.76 -0.23 -6.45
C ASP A 99 -7.40 -0.50 -4.99
N VAL A 100 -6.75 0.45 -4.31
CA VAL A 100 -6.28 0.26 -2.92
C VAL A 100 -7.15 1.03 -1.94
N PHE A 101 -7.28 2.35 -2.11
CA PHE A 101 -7.97 3.20 -1.15
C PHE A 101 -9.46 2.87 -1.06
N SER A 102 -10.13 2.62 -2.20
CA SER A 102 -11.54 2.22 -2.21
C SER A 102 -11.79 0.90 -1.45
N VAL A 103 -10.84 -0.03 -1.51
CA VAL A 103 -10.92 -1.31 -0.78
C VAL A 103 -10.67 -1.11 0.72
N LEU A 104 -9.71 -0.25 1.09
CA LEU A 104 -9.44 0.11 2.48
C LEU A 104 -10.64 0.85 3.09
N LYS A 105 -11.21 1.81 2.37
CA LYS A 105 -12.43 2.53 2.77
C LYS A 105 -13.59 1.56 2.98
N LEU A 106 -13.83 0.65 2.04
CA LEU A 106 -14.87 -0.37 2.21
C LEU A 106 -14.65 -1.22 3.47
N SER A 107 -13.39 -1.51 3.80
CA SER A 107 -13.05 -2.26 5.02
C SER A 107 -13.31 -1.44 6.29
N PHE A 108 -12.99 -0.14 6.25
CA PHE A 108 -13.29 0.81 7.33
C PHE A 108 -14.79 1.01 7.55
N ASP A 109 -15.55 1.19 6.46
CA ASP A 109 -17.01 1.39 6.49
C ASP A 109 -17.75 0.16 7.04
N ARG A 110 -17.14 -1.03 6.94
CA ARG A 110 -17.68 -2.31 7.46
C ARG A 110 -17.36 -2.56 8.94
N LEU A 111 -16.63 -1.68 9.60
CA LEU A 111 -16.39 -1.80 11.05
C LEU A 111 -17.72 -1.75 11.81
N PRO A 112 -17.85 -2.52 12.91
CA PRO A 112 -19.13 -2.86 13.53
C PRO A 112 -19.88 -1.65 14.09
N ASP A 113 -19.15 -0.65 14.58
CA ASP A 113 -19.71 0.53 15.24
C ASP A 113 -18.80 1.75 15.05
N GLU A 114 -19.33 2.92 15.39
CA GLU A 114 -18.64 4.21 15.30
C GLU A 114 -17.44 4.29 16.25
N TRP A 115 -17.57 3.75 17.46
CA TRP A 115 -16.47 3.70 18.43
C TRP A 115 -15.22 3.01 17.87
N THR A 116 -15.40 1.85 17.22
CA THR A 116 -14.32 1.10 16.59
C THR A 116 -13.70 1.86 15.42
N ARG A 117 -14.50 2.61 14.66
CA ARG A 117 -14.02 3.49 13.59
C ARG A 117 -13.16 4.62 14.15
N GLU A 118 -13.64 5.30 15.20
CA GLU A 118 -12.92 6.38 15.86
C GLU A 118 -11.62 5.90 16.52
N CYS A 119 -11.64 4.73 17.18
CA CYS A 119 -10.42 4.11 17.72
C CYS A 119 -9.36 3.90 16.63
N LEU A 120 -9.77 3.40 15.46
CA LEU A 120 -8.86 3.21 14.33
C LEU A 120 -8.38 4.55 13.74
N LEU A 121 -9.25 5.56 13.63
CA LEU A 121 -8.87 6.90 13.19
C LEU A 121 -7.89 7.56 14.15
N TYR A 122 -7.99 7.32 15.45
CA TYR A 122 -7.06 7.85 16.44
C TYR A 122 -5.60 7.45 16.15
N CYS A 123 -5.39 6.27 15.57
CA CYS A 123 -4.05 5.84 15.12
C CYS A 123 -3.43 6.78 14.09
N SER A 124 -4.22 7.56 13.33
CA SER A 124 -3.69 8.52 12.35
C SER A 124 -3.11 9.78 12.98
N LEU A 125 -3.22 9.96 14.30
CA LEU A 125 -2.58 11.06 15.03
C LEU A 125 -1.09 10.80 15.29
N PHE A 126 -0.64 9.56 15.14
CA PHE A 126 0.77 9.19 15.29
C PHE A 126 1.54 9.44 13.99
N PRO A 127 2.87 9.69 14.06
CA PRO A 127 3.71 9.82 12.87
C PRO A 127 3.69 8.58 11.97
N GLU A 128 4.00 8.77 10.68
CA GLU A 128 4.21 7.66 9.73
C GLU A 128 5.25 6.67 10.27
N ASP A 129 4.98 5.37 10.16
CA ASP A 129 5.81 4.25 10.62
C ASP A 129 6.17 4.23 12.12
N HIS A 130 5.41 4.96 12.96
CA HIS A 130 5.62 4.96 14.40
C HIS A 130 5.18 3.63 15.05
N ASP A 131 6.03 3.08 15.93
CA ASP A 131 5.68 1.92 16.75
C ASP A 131 4.76 2.34 17.92
N ILE A 132 3.46 2.07 17.77
CA ILE A 132 2.45 2.49 18.75
C ILE A 132 2.35 1.46 19.87
N ASN A 133 2.67 1.88 21.10
CA ASN A 133 2.46 1.03 22.28
C ASN A 133 0.96 0.80 22.53
N ILE A 134 0.52 -0.46 22.48
CA ILE A 134 -0.89 -0.85 22.61
C ILE A 134 -1.48 -0.41 23.96
N GLY A 135 -0.74 -0.57 25.06
CA GLY A 135 -1.22 -0.15 26.39
C GLY A 135 -1.48 1.36 26.43
N LYS A 136 -0.55 2.14 25.85
CA LYS A 136 -0.71 3.58 25.77
C LYS A 136 -1.87 4.00 24.87
N LEU A 137 -2.05 3.31 23.75
CA LEU A 137 -3.16 3.57 22.83
C LEU A 137 -4.52 3.31 23.49
N VAL A 138 -4.64 2.22 24.25
CA VAL A 138 -5.86 1.91 25.01
C VAL A 138 -6.16 2.97 26.08
N GLU A 139 -5.13 3.44 26.81
CA GLU A 139 -5.30 4.54 27.76
C GLU A 139 -5.81 5.82 27.08
N LEU A 140 -5.29 6.13 25.89
CA LEU A 140 -5.71 7.31 25.13
C LEU A 140 -7.17 7.18 24.66
N TRP A 141 -7.58 6.02 24.16
CA TRP A 141 -8.97 5.77 23.78
C TRP A 141 -9.94 5.91 24.96
N VAL A 142 -9.61 5.31 26.11
CA VAL A 142 -10.45 5.42 27.32
C VAL A 142 -10.51 6.86 27.84
N GLY A 143 -9.42 7.62 27.69
CA GLY A 143 -9.36 9.02 28.12
C GLY A 143 -10.24 9.98 27.31
N GLU A 144 -10.46 9.68 26.03
CA GLU A 144 -11.30 10.49 25.12
C GLU A 144 -12.80 10.14 25.23
N GLY A 145 -13.14 9.03 25.90
CA GLY A 145 -14.50 8.68 26.33
C GLY A 145 -15.19 7.65 25.44
#